data_AF-A0A0R3G529-F1
#
_entry.id   AF-A0A0R3G529-F1
#
_cell.length_a   1.000
_cell.length_b   1.000
_cell.length_c   1.000
_cell.angle_alpha   90.00
_cell.angle_beta   90.00
_cell.angle_gamma   90.00
#
_symmetry.space_group_name_H-M   'P 1'
#
loop_
_entity.id
_entity.type
_entity.pdbx_description
1 polymer ?
#
loop_
_entity_poly.entity_id
_entity_poly.type
_entity_poly.pdbx_seq_one_letter_code
_entity_poly.pdbx_strand_id
1 'polypeptide(L)'
;MRHFIGQLSLLHGWLPVLAQLFTAAVLFAVLASRTQRRGAAMLWGAVVGVMLAATAYWYLGSIGVAGNPAPLQLWLWIAGAGLVSVLAACWRGVWWRRALAVVAIPLCVVSAGLSVNAWIGYLPTVHAAWSRLTLSPVPGQVDRGTVLAMQLAGVQPASGVITPVTIPVGASGFSHRTELVYLPPAWFGHDPAPHLPVALMIGSALNTPADWVWAGHAAQTADDFAARHGGNAPVLVFADATGAFNNDTECVNGSRGNAADHLVNEVVPYIVSNFRTSADRHNWGVAGWSMGGTCALDLTVMHPETFTAFVDIAGDASPNTGDKAHSIAALFGGDSQEWSRFDPATVISRHGRYHAVAGWFDIPGGAGRRLLTATGIGSVSDSPHDGVANPEGQDVAANSLCQQASSHGIRCAVSTRPGRHDWPFAAQAFDAAFPWLAGRLGTPRALRIALPGLAPESTVTAQASAPNNPHGRR
;
A
#
# COMPACT_ATOMS: atom_id res chain seq x y z
N MET A 1 11.85 -19.36 -21.84
CA MET A 1 11.04 -18.32 -22.53
C MET A 1 9.85 -17.82 -21.71
N ARG A 2 8.94 -18.67 -21.19
CA ARG A 2 7.79 -18.22 -20.38
C ARG A 2 8.18 -17.40 -19.14
N HIS A 3 9.22 -17.82 -18.40
CA HIS A 3 9.77 -17.06 -17.27
C HIS A 3 10.31 -15.68 -17.65
N PHE A 4 10.97 -15.57 -18.82
CA PHE A 4 11.58 -14.31 -19.27
C PHE A 4 10.53 -13.27 -19.70
N ILE A 5 9.49 -13.72 -20.42
CA ILE A 5 8.39 -12.82 -20.84
C ILE A 5 7.58 -12.34 -19.64
N GLY A 6 7.35 -13.22 -18.64
CA GLY A 6 6.61 -12.86 -17.43
C GLY A 6 7.28 -11.77 -16.60
N GLN A 7 8.60 -11.71 -16.60
CA GLN A 7 9.38 -10.71 -15.86
C GLN A 7 9.55 -9.36 -16.59
N LEU A 8 9.02 -9.22 -17.81
CA LEU A 8 9.06 -7.95 -18.51
C LEU A 8 8.24 -6.91 -17.75
N SER A 9 8.86 -5.76 -17.50
CA SER A 9 8.21 -4.62 -16.86
C SER A 9 7.12 -4.04 -17.77
N LEU A 10 5.97 -3.73 -17.17
CA LEU A 10 4.89 -2.97 -17.79
C LEU A 10 4.91 -1.49 -17.39
N LEU A 11 5.85 -1.09 -16.51
CA LEU A 11 5.99 0.28 -16.03
C LEU A 11 7.03 1.06 -16.83
N HIS A 12 8.12 0.38 -17.22
CA HIS A 12 9.24 0.99 -17.91
C HIS A 12 9.87 0.03 -18.92
N GLY A 13 10.82 0.53 -19.71
CA GLY A 13 11.54 -0.25 -20.71
C GLY A 13 10.83 -0.30 -22.07
N TRP A 14 11.32 -1.18 -22.94
CA TRP A 14 10.95 -1.18 -24.35
C TRP A 14 9.52 -1.66 -24.61
N LEU A 15 8.98 -2.57 -23.79
CA LEU A 15 7.67 -3.20 -24.04
C LEU A 15 6.50 -2.18 -24.03
N PRO A 16 6.27 -1.40 -22.96
CA PRO A 16 5.19 -0.41 -22.96
C PRO A 16 5.41 0.69 -24.01
N VAL A 17 6.66 1.06 -24.29
CA VAL A 17 7.00 2.06 -25.32
C VAL A 17 6.67 1.55 -26.72
N LEU A 18 7.09 0.33 -27.07
CA LEU A 18 6.80 -0.27 -28.37
C LEU A 18 5.29 -0.44 -28.57
N ALA A 19 4.55 -0.85 -27.54
CA ALA A 19 3.09 -0.95 -27.62
C ALA A 19 2.46 0.41 -27.96
N GLN A 20 2.89 1.49 -27.29
CA GLN A 20 2.40 2.85 -27.58
C GLN A 20 2.80 3.34 -28.97
N LEU A 21 4.04 3.12 -29.41
CA LEU A 21 4.50 3.49 -30.75
C LEU A 21 3.76 2.73 -31.85
N PHE A 22 3.50 1.45 -31.63
CA PHE A 22 2.70 0.63 -32.55
C PHE A 22 1.26 1.15 -32.66
N THR A 23 0.61 1.44 -31.53
CA THR A 23 -0.72 2.06 -31.52
C THR A 23 -0.71 3.41 -32.24
N ALA A 24 0.30 4.26 -32.02
CA ALA A 24 0.44 5.53 -32.72
C ALA A 24 0.55 5.35 -34.24
N ALA A 25 1.35 4.38 -34.70
CA ALA A 25 1.53 4.10 -36.12
C ALA A 25 0.23 3.61 -36.77
N VAL A 26 -0.53 2.73 -36.09
CA VAL A 26 -1.84 2.26 -36.55
C VAL A 26 -2.84 3.42 -36.61
N LEU A 27 -2.91 4.25 -35.56
CA LEU A 27 -3.75 5.47 -35.56
C LEU A 27 -3.38 6.40 -36.71
N PHE A 28 -2.09 6.66 -36.91
CA PHE A 28 -1.63 7.51 -38.00
C PHE A 28 -2.03 6.94 -39.36
N ALA A 29 -1.93 5.63 -39.57
CA ALA A 29 -2.36 4.99 -40.82
C ALA A 29 -3.88 5.10 -41.05
N VAL A 30 -4.69 4.94 -40.00
CA VAL A 30 -6.15 5.20 -40.03
C VAL A 30 -6.40 6.66 -40.45
N LEU A 31 -5.77 7.61 -39.76
CA LEU A 31 -5.92 9.04 -40.01
C LEU A 31 -5.35 9.49 -41.36
N ALA A 32 -4.34 8.82 -41.91
CA ALA A 32 -3.77 9.17 -43.21
C ALA A 32 -4.70 8.76 -44.37
N SER A 33 -5.59 7.78 -44.16
CA SER A 33 -6.48 7.29 -45.21
C SER A 33 -7.49 8.37 -45.69
N ARG A 34 -7.58 8.59 -47.00
CA ARG A 34 -8.44 9.63 -47.61
C ARG A 34 -9.82 9.08 -48.02
N THR A 35 -10.92 9.69 -47.57
CA THR A 35 -12.30 9.35 -47.95
C THR A 35 -13.13 10.60 -48.26
N GLN A 36 -14.20 10.46 -49.06
CA GLN A 36 -15.04 11.60 -49.48
C GLN A 36 -15.79 12.29 -48.33
N ARG A 37 -16.13 11.58 -47.23
CA ARG A 37 -16.87 12.12 -46.07
C ARG A 37 -16.00 12.34 -44.83
N ARG A 38 -14.69 12.48 -45.01
CA ARG A 38 -13.71 12.49 -43.92
C ARG A 38 -13.88 13.65 -42.95
N GLY A 39 -14.22 14.85 -43.43
CA GLY A 39 -14.31 16.06 -42.58
C GLY A 39 -15.33 15.91 -41.44
N ALA A 40 -16.58 15.56 -41.79
CA ALA A 40 -17.64 15.40 -40.80
C ALA A 40 -17.38 14.24 -39.82
N ALA A 41 -16.87 13.10 -40.32
CA ALA A 41 -16.55 11.96 -39.47
C ALA A 41 -15.39 12.23 -38.50
N MET A 42 -14.36 12.98 -38.94
CA MET A 42 -13.27 13.42 -38.06
C MET A 42 -13.75 14.40 -36.99
N LEU A 43 -14.62 15.35 -37.35
CA LEU A 43 -15.17 16.31 -36.40
C LEU A 43 -15.99 15.61 -35.31
N TRP A 44 -16.95 14.76 -35.70
CA TRP A 44 -17.75 13.99 -34.73
C TRP A 44 -16.90 13.01 -33.92
N GLY A 45 -15.92 12.38 -34.55
CA GLY A 45 -14.98 11.49 -33.84
C GLY A 45 -14.13 12.24 -32.82
N ALA A 46 -13.67 13.46 -33.14
CA ALA A 46 -12.95 14.30 -32.19
C ALA A 46 -13.84 14.71 -31.02
N VAL A 47 -15.10 15.11 -31.28
CA VAL A 47 -16.08 15.43 -30.22
C VAL A 47 -16.31 14.22 -29.31
N VAL A 48 -16.55 13.04 -29.86
CA VAL A 48 -16.72 11.80 -29.08
C VAL A 48 -15.47 11.47 -28.28
N GLY A 49 -14.28 11.60 -28.89
CA GLY A 49 -13.01 11.37 -28.21
C GLY A 49 -12.78 12.32 -27.03
N VAL A 50 -13.03 13.62 -27.21
CA VAL A 50 -12.93 14.62 -26.14
C VAL A 50 -13.94 14.36 -25.04
N MET A 51 -15.19 14.02 -25.38
CA MET A 51 -16.20 13.67 -24.37
C MET A 51 -15.78 12.45 -23.56
N LEU A 52 -15.29 11.38 -24.21
CA LEU A 52 -14.80 10.18 -23.50
C LEU A 52 -13.62 10.50 -22.57
N ALA A 53 -12.66 11.31 -23.04
CA ALA A 53 -11.52 11.72 -22.22
C ALA A 53 -11.96 12.60 -21.03
N ALA A 54 -12.90 13.53 -21.24
CA ALA A 54 -13.44 14.38 -20.18
C ALA A 54 -14.25 13.58 -19.14
N THR A 55 -15.08 12.63 -19.57
CA THR A 55 -15.81 11.73 -18.68
C THR A 55 -14.86 10.86 -17.87
N ALA A 56 -13.82 10.30 -18.50
CA ALA A 56 -12.80 9.52 -17.82
C ALA A 56 -12.00 10.38 -16.82
N TYR A 57 -11.66 11.63 -17.18
CA TYR A 57 -11.00 12.59 -16.29
C TYR A 57 -11.84 12.87 -15.04
N TRP A 58 -13.11 13.18 -15.23
CA TRP A 58 -14.03 13.42 -14.12
C TRP A 58 -14.19 12.18 -13.22
N TYR A 59 -14.36 11.00 -13.82
CA TYR A 59 -14.50 9.75 -13.08
C TYR A 59 -13.24 9.41 -12.27
N LEU A 60 -12.06 9.48 -12.88
CA LEU A 60 -10.79 9.22 -12.19
C LEU A 60 -10.53 10.21 -11.05
N GLY A 61 -10.92 11.48 -11.23
CA GLY A 61 -10.87 12.48 -10.15
C GLY A 61 -11.84 12.15 -9.01
N SER A 62 -13.02 11.59 -9.31
CA SER A 62 -14.03 11.30 -8.29
C SER A 62 -13.69 10.12 -7.36
N ILE A 63 -12.84 9.19 -7.80
CA ILE A 63 -12.45 8.00 -7.03
C ILE A 63 -11.05 8.10 -6.39
N GLY A 64 -10.35 9.23 -6.55
CA GLY A 64 -9.06 9.46 -5.87
C GLY A 64 -7.94 8.47 -6.25
N VAL A 65 -7.69 8.27 -7.54
CA VAL A 65 -6.77 7.19 -8.00
C VAL A 65 -5.29 7.39 -7.62
N ALA A 66 -4.80 8.62 -7.67
CA ALA A 66 -3.44 9.00 -7.30
C ALA A 66 -3.36 10.53 -7.12
N GLY A 67 -2.46 11.00 -6.25
CA GLY A 67 -2.29 12.44 -6.00
C GLY A 67 -1.75 13.28 -7.13
N ASN A 68 -0.97 12.68 -8.03
CA ASN A 68 -0.34 13.38 -9.14
C ASN A 68 -1.25 13.36 -10.37
N PRO A 69 -1.25 14.39 -11.24
CA PRO A 69 -2.09 14.41 -12.43
C PRO A 69 -1.76 13.25 -13.38
N ALA A 70 -2.80 12.68 -13.99
CA ALA A 70 -2.64 11.59 -14.95
C ALA A 70 -1.81 12.02 -16.16
N PRO A 71 -1.00 11.12 -16.74
CA PRO A 71 -0.15 11.44 -17.89
C PRO A 71 -0.99 11.84 -19.11
N LEU A 72 -0.53 12.85 -19.86
CA LEU A 72 -1.22 13.34 -21.06
C LEU A 72 -1.53 12.23 -22.08
N GLN A 73 -0.62 11.25 -22.17
CA GLN A 73 -0.73 10.08 -23.04
C GLN A 73 -2.05 9.33 -22.81
N LEU A 74 -2.50 9.20 -21.56
CA LEU A 74 -3.77 8.55 -21.22
C LEU A 74 -4.95 9.19 -21.98
N TRP A 75 -5.04 10.52 -21.91
CA TRP A 75 -6.11 11.29 -22.55
C TRP A 75 -6.06 11.19 -24.07
N LEU A 76 -4.85 11.18 -24.64
CA LEU A 76 -4.65 10.99 -26.08
C LEU A 76 -5.14 9.61 -26.54
N TRP A 77 -4.87 8.55 -25.77
CA TRP A 77 -5.32 7.20 -26.10
C TRP A 77 -6.84 7.05 -25.97
N ILE A 78 -7.45 7.60 -24.93
CA ILE A 78 -8.92 7.60 -24.76
C ILE A 78 -9.59 8.39 -25.88
N ALA A 79 -9.10 9.59 -26.18
CA ALA A 79 -9.64 10.41 -27.27
C ALA A 79 -9.45 9.71 -28.63
N GLY A 80 -8.30 9.08 -28.84
CA GLY A 80 -7.99 8.26 -30.01
C GLY A 80 -8.99 7.13 -30.19
N ALA A 81 -9.33 6.39 -29.13
CA ALA A 81 -10.32 5.32 -29.16
C ALA A 81 -11.72 5.81 -29.60
N GLY A 82 -12.17 6.95 -29.06
CA GLY A 82 -13.42 7.58 -29.48
C GLY A 82 -13.42 7.99 -30.95
N LEU A 83 -12.34 8.64 -31.39
CA LEU A 83 -12.16 9.07 -32.78
C LEU A 83 -12.22 7.89 -33.75
N VAL A 84 -11.43 6.83 -33.50
CA VAL A 84 -11.40 5.68 -34.42
C VAL A 84 -12.70 4.85 -34.40
N SER A 85 -13.44 4.87 -33.29
CA SER A 85 -14.76 4.23 -33.20
C SER A 85 -15.77 4.86 -34.16
N VAL A 86 -15.81 6.20 -34.22
CA VAL A 86 -16.67 6.93 -35.16
C VAL A 86 -16.20 6.71 -36.60
N LEU A 87 -14.90 6.75 -36.86
CA LEU A 87 -14.35 6.49 -38.21
C LEU A 87 -14.68 5.07 -38.70
N ALA A 88 -14.56 4.06 -37.84
CA ALA A 88 -14.91 2.68 -38.14
C ALA A 88 -16.40 2.51 -38.51
N ALA A 89 -17.29 3.26 -37.85
CA ALA A 89 -18.72 3.25 -38.11
C ALA A 89 -19.09 3.97 -39.43
N CYS A 90 -18.38 5.06 -39.77
CA CYS A 90 -18.67 5.86 -40.95
C CYS A 90 -18.07 5.31 -42.25
N TRP A 91 -17.00 4.50 -42.20
CA TRP A 91 -16.37 3.93 -43.39
C TRP A 91 -17.13 2.73 -43.94
N ARG A 92 -18.12 3.02 -44.79
CA ARG A 92 -18.85 2.04 -45.59
C ARG A 92 -18.25 2.01 -47.00
N GLY A 93 -17.40 1.03 -47.31
CA GLY A 93 -16.92 0.79 -48.68
C GLY A 93 -15.50 0.26 -48.85
N VAL A 94 -14.60 0.44 -47.87
CA VAL A 94 -13.22 -0.07 -47.95
C VAL A 94 -12.92 -0.92 -46.72
N TRP A 95 -13.05 -2.24 -46.88
CA TRP A 95 -13.02 -3.20 -45.77
C TRP A 95 -11.72 -3.16 -44.96
N TRP A 96 -10.56 -2.98 -45.60
CA TRP A 96 -9.27 -2.95 -44.90
C TRP A 96 -9.11 -1.70 -44.02
N ARG A 97 -9.69 -0.56 -44.41
CA ARG A 97 -9.66 0.67 -43.59
C ARG A 97 -10.52 0.53 -42.36
N ARG A 98 -11.71 -0.04 -42.54
CA ARG A 98 -12.61 -0.35 -41.43
C ARG A 98 -11.97 -1.39 -40.50
N ALA A 99 -11.33 -2.43 -41.03
CA ALA A 99 -10.60 -3.41 -40.24
C ALA A 99 -9.47 -2.75 -39.44
N LEU A 100 -8.68 -1.86 -40.06
CA LEU A 100 -7.62 -1.12 -39.38
C LEU A 100 -8.16 -0.22 -38.26
N ALA A 101 -9.26 0.50 -38.49
CA ALA A 101 -9.91 1.32 -37.47
C ALA A 101 -10.48 0.47 -36.32
N VAL A 102 -11.06 -0.70 -36.62
CA VAL A 102 -11.53 -1.65 -35.61
C VAL A 102 -10.38 -2.20 -34.77
N VAL A 103 -9.22 -2.49 -35.37
CA VAL A 103 -8.00 -2.92 -34.66
C VAL A 103 -7.40 -1.79 -33.83
N ALA A 104 -7.51 -0.54 -34.28
CA ALA A 104 -6.99 0.61 -33.55
C ALA A 104 -7.70 0.84 -32.20
N ILE A 105 -8.99 0.48 -32.09
CA ILE A 105 -9.77 0.64 -30.85
C ILE A 105 -9.15 -0.13 -29.67
N PRO A 106 -8.99 -1.47 -29.71
CA PRO A 106 -8.38 -2.21 -28.60
C PRO A 106 -6.92 -1.82 -28.37
N LEU A 107 -6.17 -1.41 -29.41
CA LEU A 107 -4.81 -0.90 -29.24
C LEU A 107 -4.78 0.39 -28.40
N CYS A 108 -5.68 1.34 -28.68
CA CYS A 108 -5.83 2.54 -27.85
C CYS A 108 -6.22 2.19 -26.41
N VAL A 109 -7.15 1.25 -26.22
CA VAL A 109 -7.56 0.81 -24.87
C VAL A 109 -6.37 0.19 -24.12
N VAL A 110 -5.59 -0.67 -24.76
CA VAL A 110 -4.38 -1.26 -24.16
C VAL A 110 -3.34 -0.17 -23.84
N SER A 111 -3.10 0.79 -24.74
CA SER A 111 -2.16 1.89 -24.49
C SER A 111 -2.64 2.86 -23.39
N ALA A 112 -3.95 3.08 -23.28
CA ALA A 112 -4.56 3.80 -22.16
C ALA A 112 -4.33 3.03 -20.85
N GLY A 113 -4.60 1.73 -20.83
CA GLY A 113 -4.34 0.86 -19.67
C GLY A 113 -2.86 0.84 -19.25
N LEU A 114 -1.93 0.79 -20.20
CA LEU A 114 -0.49 0.90 -19.92
C LEU A 114 -0.12 2.27 -19.36
N SER A 115 -0.80 3.34 -19.80
CA SER A 115 -0.57 4.69 -19.29
C SER A 115 -1.08 4.85 -17.85
N VAL A 116 -2.24 4.25 -17.53
CA VAL A 116 -2.75 4.15 -16.14
C VAL A 116 -1.80 3.32 -15.28
N ASN A 117 -1.34 2.19 -15.79
CA ASN A 117 -0.43 1.31 -15.06
C ASN A 117 0.93 1.98 -14.80
N ALA A 118 1.48 2.71 -15.77
CA ALA A 118 2.72 3.47 -15.57
C ALA A 118 2.55 4.66 -14.61
N TRP A 119 1.31 5.14 -14.41
CA TRP A 119 0.99 6.21 -13.48
C TRP A 119 0.85 5.70 -12.03
N ILE A 120 0.25 4.52 -11.83
CA ILE A 120 -0.09 3.98 -10.50
C ILE A 120 0.88 2.87 -10.04
N GLY A 121 1.42 2.11 -10.99
CA GLY A 121 2.35 1.01 -10.71
C GLY A 121 1.71 -0.32 -10.32
N TYR A 122 0.40 -0.48 -10.52
CA TYR A 122 -0.40 -1.58 -9.95
C TYR A 122 -0.05 -2.97 -10.51
N LEU A 123 0.35 -3.06 -11.77
CA LEU A 123 0.71 -4.30 -12.48
C LEU A 123 2.16 -4.17 -12.96
N PRO A 124 3.16 -4.39 -12.08
CA PRO A 124 4.55 -4.08 -12.41
C PRO A 124 5.11 -4.92 -13.57
N THR A 125 4.61 -6.14 -13.73
CA THR A 125 5.12 -7.11 -14.72
C THR A 125 4.02 -7.75 -15.54
N VAL A 126 4.38 -8.32 -16.70
CA VAL A 126 3.48 -9.13 -17.53
C VAL A 126 2.89 -10.30 -16.73
N HIS A 127 3.68 -10.92 -15.86
CA HIS A 127 3.21 -12.00 -14.99
C HIS A 127 2.14 -11.51 -14.02
N ALA A 128 2.35 -10.38 -13.33
CA ALA A 128 1.35 -9.81 -12.43
C ALA A 128 0.05 -9.48 -13.18
N ALA A 129 0.14 -8.85 -14.35
CA ALA A 129 -1.01 -8.53 -15.18
C ALA A 129 -1.78 -9.79 -15.63
N TRP A 130 -1.07 -10.81 -16.11
CA TRP A 130 -1.68 -12.07 -16.53
C TRP A 130 -2.33 -12.80 -15.36
N SER A 131 -1.63 -12.91 -14.23
CA SER A 131 -2.14 -13.54 -13.01
C SER A 131 -3.40 -12.87 -12.49
N ARG A 132 -3.48 -11.54 -12.54
CA ARG A 132 -4.71 -10.81 -12.19
C ARG A 132 -5.85 -11.08 -13.16
N LEU A 133 -5.57 -11.11 -14.46
CA LEU A 133 -6.57 -11.43 -15.47
C LEU A 133 -7.14 -12.86 -15.31
N THR A 134 -6.29 -13.82 -14.93
CA THR A 134 -6.69 -15.22 -14.74
C THR A 134 -7.06 -15.59 -13.31
N LEU A 135 -7.13 -14.61 -12.39
CA LEU A 135 -7.42 -14.81 -10.97
C LEU A 135 -6.50 -15.85 -10.31
N SER A 136 -5.23 -15.88 -10.71
CA SER A 136 -4.24 -16.78 -10.16
C SER A 136 -3.93 -16.45 -8.70
N PRO A 137 -3.66 -17.47 -7.85
CA PRO A 137 -3.12 -17.28 -6.51
C PRO A 137 -1.84 -16.43 -6.50
N VAL A 138 -1.54 -15.78 -5.38
CA VAL A 138 -0.26 -15.06 -5.23
C VAL A 138 0.92 -16.05 -5.19
N PRO A 139 2.15 -15.62 -5.52
CA PRO A 139 3.32 -16.48 -5.43
C PRO A 139 3.49 -17.01 -4.00
N GLY A 140 3.82 -18.29 -3.86
CA GLY A 140 3.96 -18.94 -2.55
C GLY A 140 2.63 -19.25 -1.84
N GLN A 141 1.49 -19.03 -2.50
CA GLN A 141 0.19 -19.34 -1.91
C GLN A 141 -0.08 -20.86 -1.89
N VAL A 142 -0.41 -21.39 -0.72
CA VAL A 142 -0.93 -22.75 -0.51
C VAL A 142 -2.17 -22.69 0.38
N ASP A 143 -2.96 -23.76 0.41
CA ASP A 143 -4.13 -23.84 1.30
C ASP A 143 -3.73 -24.11 2.77
N ARG A 144 -4.64 -23.81 3.70
CA ARG A 144 -4.42 -23.99 5.14
C ARG A 144 -4.11 -25.45 5.53
N GLY A 145 -4.66 -26.43 4.83
CA GLY A 145 -4.40 -27.84 5.07
C GLY A 145 -2.95 -28.20 4.72
N THR A 146 -2.45 -27.69 3.60
CA THR A 146 -1.04 -27.82 3.20
C THR A 146 -0.11 -27.14 4.21
N VAL A 147 -0.43 -25.93 4.69
CA VAL A 147 0.36 -25.26 5.75
C VAL A 147 0.48 -26.13 7.00
N LEU A 148 -0.64 -26.69 7.47
CA LEU A 148 -0.66 -27.56 8.65
C LEU A 148 0.15 -28.84 8.43
N ALA A 149 0.01 -29.47 7.25
CA ALA A 149 0.77 -30.65 6.90
C ALA A 149 2.29 -30.38 6.87
N MET A 150 2.71 -29.24 6.34
CA MET A 150 4.11 -28.82 6.34
C MET A 150 4.65 -28.60 7.76
N GLN A 151 3.86 -27.95 8.63
CA GLN A 151 4.23 -27.70 10.03
C GLN A 151 4.40 -29.01 10.81
N LEU A 152 3.41 -29.92 10.74
CA LEU A 152 3.44 -31.21 11.43
C LEU A 152 4.59 -32.10 10.94
N ALA A 153 4.95 -31.99 9.67
CA ALA A 153 6.09 -32.69 9.09
C ALA A 153 7.45 -32.02 9.38
N GLY A 154 7.47 -30.83 9.98
CA GLY A 154 8.70 -30.05 10.21
C GLY A 154 9.40 -29.64 8.91
N VAL A 155 8.65 -29.53 7.80
CA VAL A 155 9.21 -29.17 6.49
C VAL A 155 9.37 -27.66 6.45
N GLN A 156 10.59 -27.20 6.71
CA GLN A 156 10.94 -25.79 6.60
C GLN A 156 11.16 -25.41 5.11
N PRO A 157 10.28 -24.57 4.53
CA PRO A 157 10.43 -24.15 3.14
C PRO A 157 11.61 -23.19 2.96
N ALA A 158 12.14 -23.08 1.75
CA ALA A 158 13.25 -22.18 1.44
C ALA A 158 12.84 -20.68 1.46
N SER A 159 11.57 -20.42 1.17
CA SER A 159 10.91 -19.12 1.24
C SER A 159 9.64 -19.23 2.09
N GLY A 160 9.09 -18.11 2.51
CA GLY A 160 7.83 -18.08 3.23
C GLY A 160 6.67 -18.58 2.38
N VAL A 161 5.60 -18.92 3.09
CA VAL A 161 4.38 -19.49 2.53
C VAL A 161 3.24 -18.53 2.80
N ILE A 162 2.41 -18.29 1.79
CA ILE A 162 1.21 -17.49 1.93
C ILE A 162 0.01 -18.42 2.03
N THR A 163 -0.94 -18.13 2.89
CA THR A 163 -2.22 -18.83 2.92
C THR A 163 -3.37 -17.84 2.98
N PRO A 164 -4.44 -18.04 2.19
CA PRO A 164 -5.66 -17.29 2.37
C PRO A 164 -6.31 -17.69 3.69
N VAL A 165 -6.97 -16.73 4.33
CA VAL A 165 -7.83 -16.95 5.49
C VAL A 165 -9.17 -16.26 5.29
N THR A 166 -10.17 -16.77 5.97
CA THR A 166 -11.48 -16.12 6.06
C THR A 166 -11.79 -16.03 7.53
N ILE A 167 -11.60 -14.83 8.05
CA ILE A 167 -11.84 -14.51 9.44
C ILE A 167 -13.36 -14.47 9.65
N PRO A 168 -13.93 -15.07 10.71
CA PRO A 168 -15.35 -14.97 10.96
C PRO A 168 -15.76 -13.52 11.23
N VAL A 169 -16.79 -13.03 10.53
CA VAL A 169 -17.39 -11.72 10.82
C VAL A 169 -18.03 -11.79 12.21
N GLY A 170 -17.50 -11.02 13.14
CA GLY A 170 -17.94 -10.95 14.53
C GLY A 170 -18.81 -9.73 14.79
N ALA A 171 -18.55 -9.07 15.92
CA ALA A 171 -19.32 -7.91 16.37
C ALA A 171 -19.13 -6.67 15.47
N SER A 172 -18.06 -6.61 14.67
CA SER A 172 -17.84 -5.51 13.72
C SER A 172 -18.96 -5.46 12.67
N GLY A 173 -19.50 -6.63 12.26
CA GLY A 173 -20.41 -6.74 11.12
C GLY A 173 -19.77 -6.33 9.79
N PHE A 174 -18.45 -6.14 9.74
CA PHE A 174 -17.75 -5.67 8.56
C PHE A 174 -17.65 -6.77 7.50
N SER A 175 -18.13 -6.50 6.29
CA SER A 175 -18.06 -7.45 5.17
C SER A 175 -16.70 -7.36 4.49
N HIS A 176 -15.69 -8.01 5.08
CA HIS A 176 -14.35 -8.11 4.52
C HIS A 176 -14.25 -9.25 3.47
N ARG A 177 -13.28 -9.12 2.57
CA ARG A 177 -12.84 -10.17 1.63
C ARG A 177 -11.77 -11.03 2.31
N THR A 178 -11.37 -12.09 1.62
CA THR A 178 -10.28 -12.99 2.02
C THR A 178 -8.97 -12.23 2.28
N GLU A 179 -8.45 -12.35 3.51
CA GLU A 179 -7.11 -11.91 3.88
C GLU A 179 -6.05 -12.94 3.44
N LEU A 180 -4.79 -12.49 3.40
CA LEU A 180 -3.65 -13.36 3.15
C LEU A 180 -2.68 -13.28 4.32
N VAL A 181 -2.15 -14.42 4.76
CA VAL A 181 -1.14 -14.50 5.82
C VAL A 181 0.13 -15.08 5.26
N TYR A 182 1.23 -14.33 5.35
CA TYR A 182 2.58 -14.80 5.06
C TYR A 182 3.23 -15.37 6.32
N LEU A 183 3.72 -16.60 6.21
CA LEU A 183 4.44 -17.32 7.25
C LEU A 183 5.91 -17.48 6.82
N PRO A 184 6.87 -16.92 7.58
CA PRO A 184 8.28 -17.05 7.26
C PRO A 184 8.77 -18.49 7.49
N PRO A 185 9.89 -18.92 6.86
CA PRO A 185 10.43 -20.27 7.02
C PRO A 185 10.56 -20.74 8.46
N ALA A 186 11.00 -19.88 9.39
CA ALA A 186 11.19 -20.24 10.79
C ALA A 186 9.90 -20.67 11.51
N TRP A 187 8.73 -20.29 11.01
CA TRP A 187 7.44 -20.72 11.59
C TRP A 187 7.24 -22.24 11.46
N PHE A 188 7.77 -22.85 10.40
CA PHE A 188 7.66 -24.29 10.10
C PHE A 188 8.73 -25.14 10.80
N GLY A 189 9.75 -24.52 11.40
CA GLY A 189 10.92 -25.24 11.93
C GLY A 189 10.68 -25.99 13.25
N HIS A 190 9.54 -25.77 13.92
CA HIS A 190 9.20 -26.39 15.21
C HIS A 190 7.69 -26.69 15.29
N ASP A 191 7.34 -27.77 16.00
CA ASP A 191 5.96 -28.07 16.40
C ASP A 191 5.92 -28.24 17.94
N PRO A 192 5.22 -27.37 18.69
CA PRO A 192 4.39 -26.27 18.20
C PRO A 192 5.19 -25.11 17.58
N ALA A 193 4.57 -24.39 16.64
CA ALA A 193 5.18 -23.23 15.99
C ALA A 193 5.59 -22.14 17.00
N PRO A 194 6.68 -21.40 16.72
CA PRO A 194 7.15 -20.31 17.56
C PRO A 194 6.21 -19.10 17.54
N HIS A 195 6.15 -18.38 18.66
CA HIS A 195 5.41 -17.13 18.82
C HIS A 195 6.12 -15.96 18.15
N LEU A 196 6.06 -15.91 16.81
CA LEU A 196 6.65 -14.84 16.02
C LEU A 196 5.85 -13.53 16.13
N PRO A 197 6.51 -12.36 15.96
CA PRO A 197 5.82 -11.08 15.86
C PRO A 197 5.00 -10.97 14.58
N VAL A 198 4.11 -9.97 14.56
CA VAL A 198 3.17 -9.72 13.47
C VAL A 198 3.23 -8.27 13.00
N ALA A 199 3.27 -8.10 11.69
CA ALA A 199 2.97 -6.83 11.04
C ALA A 199 1.60 -6.92 10.35
N LEU A 200 0.64 -6.13 10.81
CA LEU A 200 -0.64 -5.93 10.14
C LEU A 200 -0.41 -5.01 8.94
N MET A 201 -0.67 -5.51 7.74
CA MET A 201 -0.37 -4.85 6.46
C MET A 201 -1.67 -4.33 5.84
N ILE A 202 -1.79 -3.01 5.70
CA ILE A 202 -3.01 -2.33 5.19
C ILE A 202 -2.70 -1.63 3.87
N GLY A 203 -3.51 -1.87 2.84
CA GLY A 203 -3.32 -1.29 1.51
C GLY A 203 -3.87 0.12 1.35
N SER A 204 -3.89 0.63 0.12
CA SER A 204 -4.50 1.91 -0.24
C SER A 204 -6.04 1.82 -0.37
N ALA A 205 -6.70 2.97 -0.58
CA ALA A 205 -8.14 3.07 -0.81
C ALA A 205 -8.66 2.19 -1.97
N LEU A 206 -7.84 1.99 -3.00
CA LEU A 206 -8.12 1.12 -4.15
C LEU A 206 -7.26 -0.15 -4.11
N ASN A 207 -7.62 -1.10 -3.25
CA ASN A 207 -6.81 -2.31 -3.06
C ASN A 207 -7.58 -3.63 -2.99
N THR A 208 -6.80 -4.70 -3.12
CA THR A 208 -7.04 -6.04 -2.60
C THR A 208 -5.88 -6.42 -1.66
N PRO A 209 -6.08 -7.31 -0.69
CA PRO A 209 -4.98 -7.81 0.15
C PRO A 209 -3.77 -8.32 -0.64
N ALA A 210 -4.00 -8.91 -1.81
CA ALA A 210 -2.97 -9.43 -2.69
C ALA A 210 -2.04 -8.35 -3.30
N ASP A 211 -2.41 -7.06 -3.27
CA ASP A 211 -1.59 -6.00 -3.89
C ASP A 211 -0.30 -5.73 -3.13
N TRP A 212 -0.27 -5.93 -1.81
CA TRP A 212 0.98 -5.93 -1.05
C TRP A 212 1.96 -6.99 -1.55
N VAL A 213 1.47 -8.13 -2.04
CA VAL A 213 2.31 -9.20 -2.60
C VAL A 213 2.71 -8.89 -4.05
N TRP A 214 1.75 -8.50 -4.88
CA TRP A 214 2.00 -8.28 -6.32
C TRP A 214 2.73 -6.97 -6.63
N ALA A 215 2.25 -5.86 -6.10
CA ALA A 215 2.76 -4.52 -6.40
C ALA A 215 3.70 -4.01 -5.31
N GLY A 216 3.39 -4.31 -4.05
CA GLY A 216 4.20 -3.92 -2.89
C GLY A 216 5.43 -4.79 -2.63
N HIS A 217 5.55 -5.95 -3.29
CA HIS A 217 6.63 -6.94 -3.11
C HIS A 217 6.88 -7.36 -1.64
N ALA A 218 5.89 -7.23 -0.75
CA ALA A 218 6.10 -7.39 0.69
C ALA A 218 6.56 -8.80 1.09
N ALA A 219 6.05 -9.84 0.42
CA ALA A 219 6.49 -11.21 0.65
C ALA A 219 7.97 -11.39 0.27
N GLN A 220 8.41 -10.78 -0.83
CA GLN A 220 9.80 -10.86 -1.26
C GLN A 220 10.74 -10.08 -0.31
N THR A 221 10.35 -8.88 0.14
CA THR A 221 11.07 -8.16 1.20
C THR A 221 11.21 -9.01 2.47
N ALA A 222 10.15 -9.70 2.89
CA ALA A 222 10.19 -10.58 4.05
C ALA A 222 11.05 -11.84 3.84
N ASP A 223 11.05 -12.42 2.64
CA ASP A 223 11.91 -13.54 2.26
C ASP A 223 13.38 -13.14 2.25
N ASP A 224 13.72 -12.03 1.62
CA ASP A 224 15.09 -11.50 1.55
C ASP A 224 15.61 -11.14 2.94
N PHE A 225 14.74 -10.67 3.82
CA PHE A 225 15.05 -10.48 5.23
C PHE A 225 15.26 -11.82 5.93
N ALA A 226 14.31 -12.76 5.82
CA ALA A 226 14.37 -14.06 6.48
C ALA A 226 15.62 -14.87 6.09
N ALA A 227 16.02 -14.85 4.81
CA ALA A 227 17.22 -15.51 4.31
C ALA A 227 18.49 -15.06 5.05
N ARG A 228 18.54 -13.78 5.46
CA ARG A 228 19.67 -13.18 6.21
C ARG A 228 19.57 -13.35 7.72
N HIS A 229 18.39 -13.75 8.23
CA HIS A 229 18.10 -13.87 9.67
C HIS A 229 17.70 -15.30 10.07
N GLY A 230 18.19 -16.30 9.34
CA GLY A 230 17.98 -17.71 9.66
C GLY A 230 16.51 -18.16 9.57
N GLY A 231 15.80 -17.66 8.56
CA GLY A 231 14.39 -17.95 8.31
C GLY A 231 13.41 -17.07 9.10
N ASN A 232 13.89 -16.15 9.94
CA ASN A 232 13.03 -15.33 10.80
C ASN A 232 12.61 -14.02 10.11
N ALA A 233 11.31 -13.74 10.14
CA ALA A 233 10.70 -12.44 9.85
C ALA A 233 9.42 -12.32 10.71
N PRO A 234 8.81 -11.13 10.81
CA PRO A 234 7.42 -11.04 11.24
C PRO A 234 6.49 -11.87 10.33
N VAL A 235 5.44 -12.43 10.91
CA VAL A 235 4.26 -12.86 10.15
C VAL A 235 3.62 -11.61 9.55
N LEU A 236 3.33 -11.61 8.26
CA LEU A 236 2.64 -10.50 7.61
C LEU A 236 1.18 -10.86 7.40
N VAL A 237 0.29 -9.99 7.85
CA VAL A 237 -1.16 -10.17 7.70
C VAL A 237 -1.65 -9.12 6.73
N PHE A 238 -1.85 -9.50 5.47
CA PHE A 238 -2.43 -8.63 4.46
C PHE A 238 -3.94 -8.61 4.66
N ALA A 239 -4.40 -7.61 5.42
CA ALA A 239 -5.80 -7.50 5.82
C ALA A 239 -6.64 -6.77 4.77
N ASP A 240 -7.93 -7.11 4.70
CA ASP A 240 -8.88 -6.34 3.93
C ASP A 240 -9.54 -5.28 4.83
N ALA A 241 -9.10 -4.03 4.67
CA ALA A 241 -9.69 -2.90 5.38
C ALA A 241 -10.85 -2.24 4.61
N THR A 242 -11.06 -2.60 3.35
CA THR A 242 -11.99 -1.89 2.46
C THR A 242 -13.28 -2.67 2.21
N GLY A 243 -13.26 -4.00 2.28
CA GLY A 243 -14.43 -4.88 2.04
C GLY A 243 -14.87 -4.95 0.57
N ALA A 244 -14.47 -3.98 -0.25
CA ALA A 244 -14.61 -3.97 -1.70
C ALA A 244 -13.43 -3.21 -2.33
N PHE A 245 -13.21 -3.38 -3.63
CA PHE A 245 -12.07 -2.78 -4.32
C PHE A 245 -12.07 -1.24 -4.29
N ASN A 246 -13.25 -0.61 -4.26
CA ASN A 246 -13.44 0.84 -4.37
C ASN A 246 -14.20 1.43 -3.18
N ASN A 247 -14.09 0.81 -2.00
CA ASN A 247 -14.73 1.30 -0.78
C ASN A 247 -13.66 1.78 0.21
N ASP A 248 -13.32 3.05 0.10
CA ASP A 248 -12.33 3.69 0.96
C ASP A 248 -12.91 3.93 2.36
N THR A 249 -12.50 3.13 3.34
CA THR A 249 -12.99 3.19 4.72
C THR A 249 -12.12 4.05 5.62
N GLU A 250 -10.92 4.44 5.19
CA GLU A 250 -9.88 5.05 6.04
C GLU A 250 -9.66 4.29 7.38
N CYS A 251 -9.97 2.98 7.39
CA CYS A 251 -9.97 2.11 8.57
C CYS A 251 -10.76 2.63 9.76
N VAL A 252 -11.80 3.45 9.54
CA VAL A 252 -12.66 3.96 10.62
C VAL A 252 -13.84 3.04 10.91
N ASN A 253 -14.59 3.33 11.96
CA ASN A 253 -15.92 2.77 12.16
C ASN A 253 -16.98 3.80 11.72
N GLY A 254 -17.75 3.48 10.68
CA GLY A 254 -18.73 4.43 10.17
C GLY A 254 -19.55 3.95 8.97
N SER A 255 -20.01 4.91 8.17
CA SER A 255 -20.99 4.67 7.08
C SER A 255 -20.49 3.72 5.99
N ARG A 256 -19.17 3.55 5.84
CA ARG A 256 -18.56 2.63 4.86
C ARG A 256 -18.15 1.27 5.44
N GLY A 257 -18.43 1.04 6.73
CA GLY A 257 -18.12 -0.20 7.43
C GLY A 257 -17.35 0.02 8.74
N ASN A 258 -17.37 -0.97 9.63
CA ASN A 258 -16.65 -0.96 10.91
C ASN A 258 -15.26 -1.59 10.75
N ALA A 259 -14.41 -0.95 9.95
CA ALA A 259 -13.11 -1.50 9.56
C ALA A 259 -12.12 -1.55 10.74
N ALA A 260 -12.07 -0.51 11.59
CA ALA A 260 -11.23 -0.52 12.79
C ALA A 260 -11.57 -1.68 13.72
N ASP A 261 -12.86 -1.90 14.01
CA ASP A 261 -13.29 -2.98 14.89
C ASP A 261 -12.93 -4.36 14.33
N HIS A 262 -13.08 -4.56 13.02
CA HIS A 262 -12.65 -5.78 12.37
C HIS A 262 -11.13 -6.00 12.51
N LEU A 263 -10.32 -4.99 12.18
CA LEU A 263 -8.85 -5.08 12.20
C LEU A 263 -8.32 -5.33 13.62
N VAL A 264 -8.91 -4.72 14.65
CA VAL A 264 -8.41 -4.82 16.03
C VAL A 264 -9.05 -6.00 16.78
N ASN A 265 -10.36 -6.13 16.73
CA ASN A 265 -11.09 -7.06 17.61
C ASN A 265 -11.33 -8.43 16.97
N GLU A 266 -11.09 -8.58 15.66
CA GLU A 266 -11.33 -9.85 14.95
C GLU A 266 -10.05 -10.38 14.31
N VAL A 267 -9.31 -9.54 13.57
CA VAL A 267 -8.07 -9.98 12.91
C VAL A 267 -6.98 -10.34 13.91
N VAL A 268 -6.65 -9.46 14.86
CA VAL A 268 -5.60 -9.71 15.86
C VAL A 268 -5.83 -11.03 16.62
N PRO A 269 -6.98 -11.25 17.31
CA PRO A 269 -7.19 -12.49 18.05
C PRO A 269 -7.27 -13.73 17.15
N TYR A 270 -7.78 -13.61 15.92
CA TYR A 270 -7.77 -14.71 14.96
C TYR A 270 -6.34 -15.14 14.64
N ILE A 271 -5.44 -14.19 14.35
CA ILE A 271 -4.06 -14.49 13.99
C ILE A 271 -3.29 -15.11 15.16
N VAL A 272 -3.45 -14.55 16.38
CA VAL A 272 -2.85 -15.12 17.60
C VAL A 272 -3.27 -16.59 17.79
N SER A 273 -4.56 -16.87 17.70
CA SER A 273 -5.11 -18.20 17.99
C SER A 273 -4.85 -19.22 16.89
N ASN A 274 -4.90 -18.83 15.62
CA ASN A 274 -4.87 -19.74 14.48
C ASN A 274 -3.47 -19.92 13.85
N PHE A 275 -2.51 -19.09 14.22
CA PHE A 275 -1.12 -19.15 13.73
C PHE A 275 -0.09 -19.18 14.86
N ARG A 276 -0.52 -19.19 16.13
CA ARG A 276 0.34 -19.16 17.32
C ARG A 276 1.34 -18.01 17.30
N THR A 277 0.96 -16.84 16.78
CA THR A 277 1.81 -15.66 16.86
C THR A 277 1.89 -15.16 18.31
N SER A 278 2.79 -14.23 18.61
CA SER A 278 2.85 -13.61 19.93
C SER A 278 1.57 -12.80 20.21
N ALA A 279 1.10 -12.82 21.46
CA ALA A 279 0.01 -11.96 21.93
C ALA A 279 0.55 -10.69 22.64
N ASP A 280 1.87 -10.56 22.79
CA ASP A 280 2.48 -9.38 23.39
C ASP A 280 2.41 -8.21 22.39
N ARG A 281 1.82 -7.09 22.82
CA ARG A 281 1.77 -5.82 22.08
C ARG A 281 3.13 -5.33 21.56
N HIS A 282 4.23 -5.65 22.23
CA HIS A 282 5.59 -5.34 21.75
C HIS A 282 5.98 -6.11 20.50
N ASN A 283 5.25 -7.17 20.16
CA ASN A 283 5.42 -7.98 18.97
C ASN A 283 4.39 -7.67 17.88
N TRP A 284 3.59 -6.61 18.03
CA TRP A 284 2.58 -6.17 17.08
C TRP A 284 2.82 -4.74 16.59
N GLY A 285 2.76 -4.58 15.27
CA GLY A 285 2.81 -3.28 14.61
C GLY A 285 1.97 -3.25 13.34
N VAL A 286 1.73 -2.05 12.83
CA VAL A 286 0.94 -1.81 11.62
C VAL A 286 1.82 -1.17 10.57
N ALA A 287 1.75 -1.63 9.33
CA ALA A 287 2.38 -0.97 8.20
C ALA A 287 1.34 -0.76 7.12
N GLY A 288 1.31 0.43 6.53
CA GLY A 288 0.36 0.71 5.48
C GLY A 288 0.77 1.82 4.53
N TRP A 289 0.05 1.88 3.42
CA TRP A 289 0.33 2.75 2.29
C TRP A 289 -0.90 3.57 1.90
N SER A 290 -0.76 4.89 1.67
CA SER A 290 -1.85 5.81 1.34
C SER A 290 -2.90 5.83 2.46
N MET A 291 -4.18 5.55 2.18
CA MET A 291 -5.21 5.22 3.21
C MET A 291 -4.64 4.34 4.33
N GLY A 292 -3.91 3.27 3.97
CA GLY A 292 -3.31 2.36 4.95
C GLY A 292 -2.21 3.00 5.80
N GLY A 293 -1.51 4.03 5.29
CA GLY A 293 -0.52 4.80 6.05
C GLY A 293 -1.20 5.57 7.18
N THR A 294 -2.29 6.27 6.85
CA THR A 294 -3.20 6.91 7.84
C THR A 294 -3.68 5.88 8.86
N CYS A 295 -4.17 4.72 8.40
CA CYS A 295 -4.62 3.63 9.26
C CYS A 295 -3.52 3.12 10.21
N ALA A 296 -2.28 3.04 9.74
CA ALA A 296 -1.17 2.52 10.53
C ALA A 296 -0.88 3.41 11.75
N LEU A 297 -0.89 4.74 11.54
CA LEU A 297 -0.81 5.70 12.63
C LEU A 297 -2.05 5.60 13.53
N ASP A 298 -3.25 5.74 12.96
CA ASP A 298 -4.52 5.82 13.70
C ASP A 298 -4.72 4.61 14.61
N LEU A 299 -4.64 3.40 14.06
CA LEU A 299 -4.81 2.17 14.86
C LEU A 299 -3.77 2.08 15.97
N THR A 300 -2.53 2.52 15.73
CA THR A 300 -1.46 2.44 16.74
C THR A 300 -1.65 3.45 17.86
N VAL A 301 -2.09 4.67 17.57
CA VAL A 301 -2.32 5.70 18.60
C VAL A 301 -3.64 5.51 19.33
N MET A 302 -4.64 4.90 18.67
CA MET A 302 -5.90 4.54 19.30
C MET A 302 -5.79 3.28 20.17
N HIS A 303 -4.94 2.33 19.77
CA HIS A 303 -4.77 1.04 20.45
C HIS A 303 -3.31 0.76 20.83
N PRO A 304 -2.66 1.63 21.64
CA PRO A 304 -1.28 1.42 22.07
C PRO A 304 -1.13 0.21 23.00
N GLU A 305 -2.22 -0.35 23.53
CA GLU A 305 -2.31 -1.64 24.23
C GLU A 305 -2.20 -2.84 23.30
N THR A 306 -2.39 -2.65 22.00
CA THR A 306 -2.33 -3.71 20.97
C THR A 306 -1.11 -3.52 20.06
N PHE A 307 -0.83 -2.30 19.60
CA PHE A 307 0.26 -2.01 18.66
C PHE A 307 1.31 -1.08 19.27
N THR A 308 2.58 -1.30 18.92
CA THR A 308 3.71 -0.49 19.44
C THR A 308 4.61 0.09 18.38
N ALA A 309 4.37 -0.27 17.12
CA ALA A 309 5.14 0.18 16.00
C ALA A 309 4.19 0.50 14.84
N PHE A 310 4.43 1.62 14.16
CA PHE A 310 3.78 1.88 12.88
C PHE A 310 4.79 2.23 11.78
N VAL A 311 4.47 1.84 10.56
CA VAL A 311 5.10 2.34 9.33
C VAL A 311 3.99 3.00 8.51
N ASP A 312 4.01 4.33 8.48
CA ASP A 312 3.10 5.15 7.69
C ASP A 312 3.81 5.53 6.39
N ILE A 313 3.31 5.02 5.26
CA ILE A 313 3.84 5.31 3.95
C ILE A 313 2.82 6.19 3.21
N ALA A 314 3.18 7.46 3.03
CA ALA A 314 2.36 8.51 2.43
C ALA A 314 0.89 8.55 2.90
N GLY A 315 0.65 8.37 4.20
CA GLY A 315 -0.63 8.65 4.83
C GLY A 315 -0.94 10.14 4.92
N ASP A 316 -2.22 10.43 5.09
CA ASP A 316 -2.74 11.78 5.26
C ASP A 316 -2.75 12.21 6.73
N ALA A 317 -3.06 13.48 6.98
CA ALA A 317 -3.07 14.04 8.34
C ALA A 317 -4.21 13.48 9.23
N SER A 318 -5.22 12.87 8.62
CA SER A 318 -6.43 12.35 9.24
C SER A 318 -7.18 11.46 8.23
N PRO A 319 -8.16 10.64 8.65
CA PRO A 319 -9.06 9.94 7.74
C PRO A 319 -9.62 10.84 6.64
N ASN A 320 -9.24 10.59 5.39
CA ASN A 320 -9.46 11.52 4.29
C ASN A 320 -9.99 10.86 3.00
N THR A 321 -11.14 11.35 2.52
CA THR A 321 -11.73 10.96 1.22
C THR A 321 -11.92 12.16 0.29
N GLY A 322 -11.25 13.28 0.58
CA GLY A 322 -11.34 14.53 -0.16
C GLY A 322 -10.91 15.72 0.68
N ASP A 323 -11.89 16.48 1.17
CA ASP A 323 -11.67 17.49 2.22
C ASP A 323 -12.31 17.07 3.54
N LYS A 324 -12.00 17.76 4.63
CA LYS A 324 -12.50 17.43 5.96
C LYS A 324 -14.03 17.34 6.04
N ALA A 325 -14.75 18.26 5.39
CA ALA A 325 -16.22 18.26 5.42
C ALA A 325 -16.78 17.05 4.65
N HIS A 326 -16.18 16.75 3.49
CA HIS A 326 -16.50 15.56 2.72
C HIS A 326 -16.23 14.28 3.52
N SER A 327 -15.06 14.16 4.17
CA SER A 327 -14.68 12.99 4.97
C SER A 327 -15.63 12.78 6.15
N ILE A 328 -16.01 13.84 6.87
CA ILE A 328 -17.00 13.77 7.95
C ILE A 328 -18.35 13.26 7.42
N ALA A 329 -18.81 13.78 6.28
CA ALA A 329 -20.07 13.36 5.69
C ALA A 329 -20.02 11.90 5.18
N ALA A 330 -18.95 11.53 4.47
CA ALA A 330 -18.82 10.26 3.77
C ALA A 330 -18.48 9.08 4.70
N LEU A 331 -17.66 9.31 5.72
CA LEU A 331 -17.18 8.28 6.64
C LEU A 331 -18.01 8.23 7.93
N PHE A 332 -18.44 9.39 8.45
CA PHE A 332 -19.06 9.51 9.78
C PHE A 332 -20.52 9.96 9.74
N GLY A 333 -21.16 9.96 8.56
CA GLY A 333 -22.56 10.37 8.43
C GLY A 333 -22.83 11.83 8.81
N GLY A 334 -21.80 12.70 8.77
CA GLY A 334 -21.89 14.10 9.20
C GLY A 334 -21.49 14.35 10.66
N ASP A 335 -21.14 13.31 11.43
CA ASP A 335 -20.79 13.44 12.84
C ASP A 335 -19.30 13.81 13.03
N SER A 336 -19.06 15.09 13.35
CA SER A 336 -17.71 15.60 13.62
C SER A 336 -17.12 15.11 14.94
N GLN A 337 -17.95 14.69 15.90
CA GLN A 337 -17.50 14.12 17.16
C GLN A 337 -16.95 12.71 16.94
N GLU A 338 -17.64 11.89 16.13
CA GLU A 338 -17.12 10.57 15.74
C GLU A 338 -15.84 10.69 14.91
N TRP A 339 -15.76 11.63 13.96
CA TRP A 339 -14.52 11.94 13.24
C TRP A 339 -13.36 12.26 14.20
N SER A 340 -13.62 13.04 15.25
CA SER A 340 -12.59 13.41 16.24
C SER A 340 -12.04 12.23 17.06
N ARG A 341 -12.72 11.07 17.05
CA ARG A 341 -12.23 9.84 17.68
C ARG A 341 -11.21 9.09 16.83
N PHE A 342 -11.16 9.39 15.53
CA PHE A 342 -10.22 8.81 14.57
C PHE A 342 -9.20 9.83 14.05
N ASP A 343 -9.40 11.13 14.25
CA ASP A 343 -8.37 12.14 13.93
C ASP A 343 -7.11 11.95 14.80
N PRO A 344 -5.95 11.54 14.23
CA PRO A 344 -4.78 11.17 15.00
C PRO A 344 -4.25 12.33 15.85
N ALA A 345 -4.36 13.57 15.35
CA ALA A 345 -3.95 14.73 16.10
C ALA A 345 -4.79 14.90 17.39
N THR A 346 -6.11 14.75 17.29
CA THR A 346 -7.02 14.77 18.44
C THR A 346 -6.79 13.58 19.37
N VAL A 347 -6.61 12.37 18.84
CA VAL A 347 -6.40 11.13 19.62
C VAL A 347 -5.11 11.21 20.43
N ILE A 348 -3.98 11.60 19.81
CA ILE A 348 -2.69 11.77 20.49
C ILE A 348 -2.82 12.77 21.64
N SER A 349 -3.45 13.93 21.37
CA SER A 349 -3.65 14.97 22.39
C SER A 349 -4.50 14.48 23.56
N ARG A 350 -5.57 13.72 23.29
CA ARG A 350 -6.52 13.21 24.30
C ARG A 350 -5.92 12.10 25.15
N HIS A 351 -5.17 11.17 24.54
CA HIS A 351 -4.54 10.06 25.26
C HIS A 351 -3.46 10.56 26.24
N GLY A 352 -2.74 11.63 25.89
CA GLY A 352 -1.63 12.13 26.69
C GLY A 352 -0.33 11.40 26.35
N ARG A 353 0.39 10.89 27.35
CA ARG A 353 1.74 10.33 27.16
C ARG A 353 1.71 8.88 26.71
N TYR A 354 2.46 8.57 25.66
CA TYR A 354 2.67 7.22 25.15
C TYR A 354 3.97 6.62 25.70
N HIS A 355 3.97 5.29 25.82
CA HIS A 355 5.12 4.51 26.27
C HIS A 355 5.43 3.39 25.29
N ALA A 356 6.69 3.28 24.89
CA ALA A 356 7.17 2.25 23.98
C ALA A 356 6.45 2.19 22.62
N VAL A 357 5.81 3.28 22.19
CA VAL A 357 5.30 3.45 20.81
C VAL A 357 6.36 4.16 19.97
N ALA A 358 6.61 3.66 18.76
CA ALA A 358 7.50 4.29 17.81
C ALA A 358 6.97 4.18 16.37
N GLY A 359 7.37 5.11 15.50
CA GLY A 359 6.83 5.22 14.16
C GLY A 359 7.83 5.61 13.10
N TRP A 360 7.66 5.08 11.90
CA TRP A 360 8.39 5.49 10.71
C TRP A 360 7.41 6.09 9.72
N PHE A 361 7.57 7.37 9.38
CA PHE A 361 6.87 8.00 8.27
C PHE A 361 7.77 7.98 7.04
N ASP A 362 7.24 7.60 5.87
CA ASP A 362 7.96 7.64 4.60
C ASP A 362 7.12 8.38 3.54
N ILE A 363 7.68 9.42 2.93
CA ILE A 363 6.98 10.35 2.03
C ILE A 363 7.72 10.51 0.69
N PRO A 364 6.99 10.64 -0.44
CA PRO A 364 7.62 10.92 -1.73
C PRO A 364 8.17 12.35 -1.75
N GLY A 365 9.32 12.53 -2.41
CA GLY A 365 9.97 13.84 -2.60
C GLY A 365 10.84 13.88 -3.86
N GLY A 366 11.18 15.09 -4.32
CA GLY A 366 12.01 15.27 -5.51
C GLY A 366 13.44 14.71 -5.40
N ALA A 367 14.00 14.27 -6.51
CA ALA A 367 15.39 13.81 -6.59
C ALA A 367 16.36 14.95 -6.22
N GLY A 368 16.95 14.89 -5.02
CA GLY A 368 17.89 15.88 -4.51
C GLY A 368 17.67 16.29 -3.04
N ARG A 369 16.51 15.98 -2.44
CA ARG A 369 16.23 16.25 -1.03
C ARG A 369 16.64 15.06 -0.16
N ARG A 370 17.87 15.10 0.33
CA ARG A 370 18.42 14.13 1.31
C ARG A 370 17.72 14.32 2.66
N LEU A 371 17.38 13.18 3.29
CA LEU A 371 17.06 12.98 4.72
C LEU A 371 17.17 14.26 5.58
N LEU A 372 16.04 14.76 6.06
CA LEU A 372 16.04 15.60 7.25
C LEU A 372 16.39 14.72 8.45
N THR A 373 17.68 14.56 8.70
CA THR A 373 18.17 13.98 9.94
C THR A 373 17.87 14.95 11.08
N ALA A 374 17.03 14.53 12.02
CA ALA A 374 16.84 15.23 13.28
C ALA A 374 18.16 15.22 14.07
N THR A 375 18.96 16.26 13.96
CA THR A 375 19.99 16.55 14.97
C THR A 375 19.28 16.98 16.25
N GLY A 376 19.02 16.01 17.11
CA GLY A 376 18.49 16.22 18.46
C GLY A 376 16.97 16.37 18.52
N ILE A 377 16.43 16.25 19.73
CA ILE A 377 15.06 16.63 20.04
C ILE A 377 14.95 18.15 19.81
N GLY A 378 14.67 18.56 18.57
CA GLY A 378 14.75 19.95 18.14
C GLY A 378 14.25 20.13 16.70
N SER A 379 13.17 20.91 16.57
CA SER A 379 12.54 21.47 15.37
C SER A 379 12.42 20.59 14.12
N VAL A 380 11.18 20.15 13.85
CA VAL A 380 10.71 19.56 12.59
C VAL A 380 10.51 20.63 11.48
N SER A 381 11.04 21.84 11.62
CA SER A 381 10.82 22.89 10.61
C SER A 381 11.96 22.90 9.58
N ASP A 382 11.54 22.91 8.30
CA ASP A 382 12.28 23.36 7.11
C ASP A 382 12.47 22.30 6.00
N SER A 383 11.53 21.36 5.86
CA SER A 383 11.23 20.83 4.52
C SER A 383 10.10 21.65 3.90
N PRO A 384 10.38 22.63 3.01
CA PRO A 384 9.33 23.29 2.24
C PRO A 384 8.52 22.25 1.50
N HIS A 385 7.19 22.32 1.63
CA HIS A 385 6.25 21.44 0.94
C HIS A 385 6.65 21.23 -0.53
N ASP A 386 6.85 19.98 -0.94
CA ASP A 386 7.18 19.62 -2.31
C ASP A 386 5.90 19.39 -3.13
N GLY A 387 5.18 20.45 -3.48
CA GLY A 387 3.91 20.33 -4.20
C GLY A 387 4.01 19.71 -5.60
N VAL A 388 5.23 19.45 -6.10
CA VAL A 388 5.45 18.74 -7.38
C VAL A 388 5.58 17.23 -7.14
N ALA A 389 6.32 16.80 -6.12
CA ALA A 389 6.49 15.38 -5.81
C ALA A 389 5.36 14.83 -4.92
N ASN A 390 4.77 15.70 -4.10
CA ASN A 390 3.78 15.40 -3.06
C ASN A 390 2.64 16.45 -3.08
N PRO A 391 1.84 16.51 -4.15
CA PRO A 391 0.76 17.49 -4.29
C PRO A 391 -0.36 17.35 -3.24
N GLU A 392 -0.48 16.19 -2.60
CA GLU A 392 -1.49 15.90 -1.56
C GLU A 392 -1.09 16.44 -0.18
N GLY A 393 0.18 16.79 0.02
CA GLY A 393 0.65 17.36 1.29
C GLY A 393 0.94 16.33 2.38
N GLN A 394 1.21 15.07 2.01
CA GLN A 394 1.61 14.02 2.96
C GLN A 394 2.93 14.35 3.66
N ASP A 395 3.78 15.17 3.03
CA ASP A 395 4.98 15.69 3.64
C ASP A 395 4.69 16.63 4.82
N VAL A 396 3.73 17.54 4.66
CA VAL A 396 3.25 18.42 5.75
C VAL A 396 2.56 17.60 6.83
N ALA A 397 1.74 16.61 6.45
CA ALA A 397 1.05 15.71 7.37
C ALA A 397 2.04 14.93 8.24
N ALA A 398 2.95 14.18 7.63
CA ALA A 398 3.94 13.34 8.32
C ALA A 398 4.83 14.16 9.28
N ASN A 399 5.29 15.33 8.85
CA ASN A 399 6.10 16.21 9.70
C ASN A 399 5.29 16.75 10.89
N SER A 400 4.07 17.23 10.67
CA SER A 400 3.22 17.77 11.74
C SER A 400 2.81 16.70 12.74
N LEU A 401 2.40 15.53 12.24
CA LEU A 401 2.02 14.38 13.06
C LEU A 401 3.21 13.83 13.83
N CYS A 402 4.40 13.70 13.21
CA CYS A 402 5.57 13.24 13.95
C CYS A 402 6.02 14.25 15.02
N GLN A 403 5.94 15.55 14.74
CA GLN A 403 6.21 16.58 15.76
C GLN A 403 5.26 16.44 16.96
N GLN A 404 3.97 16.27 16.70
CA GLN A 404 2.97 16.12 17.77
C GLN A 404 3.10 14.80 18.50
N ALA A 405 3.32 13.69 17.78
CA ALA A 405 3.55 12.38 18.36
C ALA A 405 4.77 12.40 19.30
N SER A 406 5.85 13.08 18.87
CA SER A 406 7.08 13.23 19.66
C SER A 406 6.88 14.02 20.95
N SER A 407 6.06 15.09 20.94
CA SER A 407 5.75 15.83 22.17
C SER A 407 4.94 15.00 23.18
N HIS A 408 4.29 13.93 22.71
CA HIS A 408 3.53 12.97 23.52
C HIS A 408 4.29 11.67 23.83
N GLY A 409 5.59 11.58 23.51
CA GLY A 409 6.44 10.44 23.88
C GLY A 409 6.45 9.28 22.87
N ILE A 410 5.83 9.45 21.70
CA ILE A 410 6.00 8.53 20.57
C ILE A 410 7.31 8.87 19.88
N ARG A 411 8.22 7.90 19.73
CA ARG A 411 9.47 8.13 18.99
C ARG A 411 9.22 7.96 17.51
N CYS A 412 9.36 9.01 16.70
CA CYS A 412 9.15 8.89 15.26
C CYS A 412 10.24 9.58 14.42
N ALA A 413 10.33 9.18 13.17
CA ALA A 413 11.16 9.84 12.16
C ALA A 413 10.41 9.92 10.84
N VAL A 414 10.71 10.96 10.05
CA VAL A 414 10.18 11.16 8.70
C VAL A 414 11.32 10.96 7.71
N SER A 415 11.13 10.02 6.79
CA SER A 415 12.04 9.75 5.67
C SER A 415 11.43 10.26 4.38
N THR A 416 12.24 10.92 3.56
CA THR A 416 11.83 11.37 2.23
C THR A 416 12.59 10.58 1.17
N ARG A 417 11.90 10.08 0.14
CA ARG A 417 12.54 9.32 -0.96
C ARG A 417 12.06 9.78 -2.33
N PRO A 418 12.91 9.61 -3.37
CA PRO A 418 12.48 9.80 -4.75
C PRO A 418 11.29 8.91 -5.09
N GLY A 419 10.22 9.51 -5.59
CA GLY A 419 9.05 8.76 -6.01
C GLY A 419 7.84 9.66 -6.21
N ARG A 420 6.70 9.02 -6.40
CA ARG A 420 5.37 9.64 -6.49
C ARG A 420 4.42 8.86 -5.57
N HIS A 421 3.18 9.31 -5.49
CA HIS A 421 2.13 8.53 -4.83
C HIS A 421 1.73 7.30 -5.68
N ASP A 422 2.63 6.31 -5.77
CA ASP A 422 2.50 5.09 -6.59
C ASP A 422 3.04 3.83 -5.87
N TRP A 423 2.68 2.65 -6.37
CA TRP A 423 3.14 1.38 -5.79
C TRP A 423 4.66 1.17 -5.78
N PRO A 424 5.42 1.57 -6.82
CA PRO A 424 6.88 1.51 -6.78
C PRO A 424 7.50 2.25 -5.60
N PHE A 425 6.98 3.44 -5.26
CA PHE A 425 7.37 4.15 -4.06
C PHE A 425 6.99 3.36 -2.80
N ALA A 426 5.75 2.88 -2.71
CA ALA A 426 5.27 2.10 -1.56
C ALA A 426 6.14 0.86 -1.28
N ALA A 427 6.48 0.12 -2.33
CA ALA A 427 7.34 -1.06 -2.25
C ALA A 427 8.76 -0.69 -1.76
N GLN A 428 9.35 0.38 -2.30
CA GLN A 428 10.67 0.85 -1.87
C GLN A 428 10.67 1.34 -0.42
N ALA A 429 9.64 2.07 -0.01
CA ALA A 429 9.50 2.57 1.35
C ALA A 429 9.32 1.44 2.36
N PHE A 430 8.46 0.45 2.04
CA PHE A 430 8.29 -0.73 2.88
C PHE A 430 9.58 -1.54 3.01
N ASP A 431 10.27 -1.83 1.90
CA ASP A 431 11.54 -2.56 1.90
C ASP A 431 12.58 -1.89 2.81
N ALA A 432 12.65 -0.56 2.77
CA ALA A 432 13.60 0.20 3.57
C ALA A 432 13.22 0.29 5.06
N ALA A 433 11.92 0.35 5.39
CA ALA A 433 11.43 0.40 6.77
C ALA A 433 11.40 -1.00 7.42
N PHE A 434 11.33 -2.08 6.63
CA PHE A 434 11.12 -3.44 7.11
C PHE A 434 12.17 -3.92 8.14
N PRO A 435 13.48 -3.70 7.95
CA PRO A 435 14.47 -4.09 8.97
C PRO A 435 14.27 -3.39 10.31
N TRP A 436 13.85 -2.12 10.30
CA TRP A 436 13.51 -1.39 11.52
C TRP A 436 12.27 -1.98 12.18
N LEU A 437 11.20 -2.21 11.40
CA LEU A 437 9.96 -2.78 11.91
C LEU A 437 10.22 -4.17 12.52
N ALA A 438 10.91 -5.06 11.80
CA ALA A 438 11.23 -6.40 12.28
C ALA A 438 12.04 -6.38 13.59
N GLY A 439 13.06 -5.51 13.69
CA GLY A 439 13.84 -5.33 14.91
C GLY A 439 13.04 -4.70 16.06
N ARG A 440 12.16 -3.74 15.75
CA ARG A 440 11.27 -3.08 16.72
C ARG A 440 10.29 -4.07 17.34
N LEU A 441 9.73 -4.95 16.53
CA LEU A 441 8.79 -5.98 16.94
C LEU A 441 9.46 -7.18 17.62
N GLY A 442 10.78 -7.17 17.82
CA GLY A 442 11.49 -8.26 18.50
C GLY A 442 11.56 -9.55 17.67
N THR A 443 11.65 -9.45 16.35
CA THR A 443 11.86 -10.61 15.47
C THR A 443 13.14 -11.33 15.86
N PRO A 444 13.13 -12.67 16.04
CA PRO A 444 14.34 -13.39 16.41
C PRO A 444 15.48 -13.14 15.43
N ARG A 445 16.70 -12.93 15.96
CA ARG A 445 17.92 -12.60 15.21
C ARG A 445 17.91 -11.24 14.50
N ALA A 446 16.82 -10.48 14.52
CA ALA A 446 16.79 -9.10 14.05
C ALA A 446 17.40 -8.15 15.09
N LEU A 447 18.26 -7.25 14.66
CA LEU A 447 18.77 -6.19 15.53
C LEU A 447 17.74 -5.07 15.66
N ARG A 448 17.53 -4.56 16.88
CA ARG A 448 16.76 -3.34 17.10
C ARG A 448 17.59 -2.14 16.65
N ILE A 449 17.36 -1.69 15.42
CA ILE A 449 18.05 -0.52 14.85
C ILE A 449 17.30 0.78 15.20
N ALA A 450 18.02 1.90 15.16
CA ALA A 450 17.42 3.21 15.39
C ALA A 450 16.53 3.63 14.21
N LEU A 451 15.56 4.50 14.49
CA LEU A 451 14.88 5.24 13.44
C LEU A 451 15.89 6.16 12.71
N PRO A 452 15.67 6.47 11.42
CA PRO A 452 16.55 7.34 10.64
C PRO A 452 16.77 8.69 11.33
N GLY A 453 18.03 9.10 11.40
CA GLY A 453 18.40 10.36 12.04
C GLY A 453 18.27 10.36 13.57
N LEU A 454 17.78 9.31 14.21
CA LEU A 454 17.70 9.21 15.67
C LEU A 454 18.80 8.31 16.25
N ALA A 455 19.19 8.60 17.49
CA ALA A 455 20.07 7.72 18.25
C ALA A 455 19.35 6.40 18.62
N PRO A 456 20.08 5.27 18.72
CA PRO A 456 19.53 4.03 19.24
C PRO A 456 18.86 4.23 20.59
N GLU A 457 17.75 3.51 20.82
CA GLU A 457 17.17 3.46 22.16
C GLU A 457 18.15 2.77 23.09
N SER A 458 18.49 3.41 24.21
CA SER A 458 19.29 2.80 25.26
C SER A 458 18.57 1.53 25.72
N THR A 459 19.15 0.37 25.45
CA THR A 459 18.73 -0.87 26.13
C THR A 459 18.98 -0.65 27.61
N VAL A 460 17.92 -0.36 28.38
CA VAL A 460 18.00 -0.49 29.83
C VAL A 460 18.19 -1.97 30.07
N THR A 461 19.45 -2.39 30.15
CA THR A 461 19.82 -3.64 30.82
C THR A 461 19.16 -3.56 32.19
N ALA A 462 18.20 -4.45 32.44
CA ALA A 462 17.71 -4.70 33.78
C ALA A 462 18.94 -5.07 34.62
N GLN A 463 19.50 -4.10 35.35
CA GLN A 463 20.47 -4.38 36.38
C GLN A 463 19.74 -5.22 37.42
N ALA A 464 20.03 -6.52 37.39
CA ALA A 464 19.69 -7.43 38.46
C ALA A 464 20.10 -6.77 39.78
N SER A 465 19.11 -6.43 40.59
CA SER A 465 19.30 -5.92 41.93
C SER A 465 20.04 -7.01 42.71
N ALA A 466 21.33 -6.79 42.99
CA ALA A 466 22.06 -7.65 43.91
C ALA A 466 21.36 -7.58 45.28
N PRO A 467 21.06 -8.71 45.93
CA PRO A 467 20.46 -8.68 47.26
C PRO A 467 21.48 -8.10 48.26
N ASN A 468 21.10 -7.00 48.91
CA ASN A 468 21.83 -6.44 50.03
C ASN A 468 21.86 -7.48 51.17
N ASN A 469 23.06 -7.92 51.51
CA ASN A 469 23.34 -8.86 52.58
C ASN A 469 23.51 -8.07 53.91
N PRO A 470 22.64 -8.21 54.93
CA PRO A 470 22.79 -7.45 56.16
C PRO A 470 23.49 -8.31 57.22
N HIS A 471 24.80 -8.49 57.12
CA HIS A 471 25.58 -8.99 58.26
C HIS A 471 26.98 -8.40 58.28
N GLY A 472 27.21 -7.53 59.27
CA GLY A 472 28.56 -7.13 59.64
C GLY A 472 28.64 -5.86 60.48
N ARG A 473 28.47 -6.00 61.80
CA ARG A 473 29.53 -5.69 62.77
C ARG A 473 29.07 -6.03 64.20
N ARG A 474 29.91 -6.86 64.83
CA ARG A 474 30.10 -6.92 66.28
C ARG A 474 30.85 -5.70 66.75
#